data_AF-A0A8J6E5P2-F1
#
_entry.id   AF-A0A8J6E5P2-F1
#
_cell.length_a   1.000
_cell.length_b   1.000
_cell.length_c   1.000
_cell.angle_alpha   90.00
_cell.angle_beta   90.00
_cell.angle_gamma   90.00
#
_symmetry.space_group_name_H-M   'P 1'
#
loop_
_entity.id
_entity.type
_entity.pdbx_description
1 polymer ?
#
loop_
_entity_poly.entity_id
_entity_poly.type
_entity_poly.pdbx_seq_one_letter_code
_entity_poly.pdbx_strand_id
1 'polypeptide(L)'
;VEQEKLDKVWPSLRVLARSSPTDKHTLVKGIIDSTVAERRQVVAVTGDGTNDGPALKKADVGFAMGIAGTDVAKEASDIILTDDNFTSIVKAVMWGRNVYDSISKFLQFQLTVNVVAVIVAFTGACITQ
;
A
#
# COMPACT_ATOMS: atom_id res chain seq x y z
N VAL A 1 -10.57 18.70 -10.37
CA VAL A 1 -10.94 17.79 -11.49
C VAL A 1 -12.14 17.00 -11.05
N GLU A 2 -13.17 16.87 -11.89
CA GLU A 2 -14.34 16.03 -11.60
C GLU A 2 -13.95 14.56 -11.60
N GLN A 3 -14.32 13.83 -10.54
CA GLN A 3 -13.95 12.42 -10.36
C GLN A 3 -14.45 11.54 -11.52
N GLU A 4 -15.66 11.79 -12.02
CA GLU A 4 -16.24 11.04 -13.14
C GLU A 4 -15.39 11.07 -14.43
N LYS A 5 -14.65 12.16 -14.66
CA LYS A 5 -13.76 12.27 -15.83
C LYS A 5 -12.48 11.47 -15.61
N LEU A 6 -11.95 11.48 -14.39
CA LEU A 6 -10.78 10.66 -14.02
C LEU A 6 -11.10 9.17 -14.12
N ASP A 7 -12.27 8.77 -13.60
CA ASP A 7 -12.77 7.39 -13.61
C ASP A 7 -12.84 6.77 -15.01
N LYS A 8 -13.11 7.60 -16.03
CA LYS A 8 -13.13 7.14 -17.43
C LYS A 8 -11.74 6.96 -18.03
N VAL A 9 -10.73 7.68 -17.54
CA VAL A 9 -9.41 7.78 -18.17
C VAL A 9 -8.37 6.93 -17.44
N TRP A 10 -8.34 6.98 -16.11
CA TRP A 10 -7.28 6.37 -15.30
C TRP A 10 -7.08 4.87 -15.55
N PRO A 11 -8.11 4.03 -15.84
CA PRO A 11 -7.89 2.59 -16.06
C PRO A 11 -7.01 2.30 -17.29
N SER A 12 -7.08 3.17 -18.30
CA SER A 12 -6.30 3.08 -19.54
C SER A 12 -5.03 3.93 -19.53
N LEU A 13 -4.94 4.88 -18.60
CA LEU A 13 -3.79 5.78 -18.49
C LEU A 13 -2.54 5.00 -18.07
N ARG A 14 -1.49 5.07 -18.89
CA ARG A 14 -0.17 4.47 -18.60
C ARG A 14 0.95 5.49 -18.59
N VAL A 15 0.80 6.58 -19.34
CA VAL A 15 1.78 7.66 -19.46
C VAL A 15 1.09 8.98 -19.18
N LEU A 16 1.58 9.69 -18.17
CA LEU A 16 1.23 11.07 -17.90
C LEU A 16 2.48 11.92 -18.17
N ALA A 17 2.50 12.62 -19.30
CA ALA A 17 3.63 13.45 -19.70
C ALA A 17 3.36 14.93 -19.40
N ARG A 18 4.44 15.72 -19.24
CA ARG A 18 4.36 17.17 -18.97
C ARG A 18 3.50 17.50 -17.73
N SER A 19 3.50 16.61 -16.74
CA SER A 19 2.72 16.76 -15.52
C SER A 19 3.32 17.77 -14.56
N SER A 20 2.47 18.56 -13.94
CA SER A 20 2.80 19.34 -12.75
C SER A 20 2.72 18.47 -11.48
N PRO A 21 3.33 18.90 -10.36
CA PRO A 21 3.20 18.22 -9.07
C PRO A 21 1.74 18.07 -8.61
N THR A 22 0.91 19.07 -8.91
CA THR A 22 -0.53 19.05 -8.65
C THR A 22 -1.27 17.99 -9.46
N ASP A 23 -0.84 17.71 -10.70
CA ASP A 23 -1.44 16.66 -11.52
C ASP A 23 -1.14 15.28 -10.95
N LYS A 24 0.10 15.06 -10.50
CA LYS A 24 0.51 13.82 -9.83
C LYS A 24 -0.31 13.58 -8.57
N HIS A 25 -0.43 14.59 -7.70
CA HIS A 25 -1.26 14.50 -6.50
C HIS A 25 -2.75 14.21 -6.83
N THR A 26 -3.30 14.91 -7.83
CA THR A 26 -4.69 14.73 -8.27
C THR A 26 -4.94 13.33 -8.82
N LEU A 27 -4.00 12.77 -9.58
CA LEU A 27 -4.09 11.41 -10.09
C LEU A 27 -4.07 10.38 -8.96
N VAL A 28 -3.14 10.52 -8.01
CA VAL A 28 -3.04 9.61 -6.86
C VAL A 28 -4.32 9.63 -6.04
N LYS A 29 -4.80 10.82 -5.68
CA LYS A 29 -6.07 10.98 -4.98
C LYS A 29 -7.24 10.39 -5.79
N GLY A 30 -7.30 10.68 -7.08
CA GLY A 30 -8.36 10.20 -7.96
C GLY A 30 -8.40 8.69 -8.09
N ILE A 31 -7.25 7.99 -8.13
CA ILE A 31 -7.20 6.52 -8.17
C ILE A 31 -7.65 5.93 -6.83
N ILE A 32 -7.23 6.51 -5.71
CA ILE A 32 -7.61 6.05 -4.37
C ILE A 32 -9.11 6.22 -4.12
N ASP A 33 -9.68 7.36 -4.55
CA ASP A 33 -11.09 7.71 -4.37
C ASP A 33 -11.99 7.05 -5.46
N SER A 34 -11.41 6.41 -6.48
CA SER A 34 -12.17 5.80 -7.58
C SER A 34 -12.95 4.58 -7.15
N THR A 35 -14.19 4.48 -7.63
CA THR A 35 -15.11 3.36 -7.39
C THR A 35 -15.32 2.48 -8.62
N VAL A 36 -14.57 2.71 -9.70
CA VAL A 36 -14.70 1.97 -10.97
C VAL A 36 -14.31 0.50 -10.80
N ALA A 37 -13.36 0.20 -9.92
CA ALA A 37 -12.98 -1.16 -9.59
C ALA A 37 -13.82 -1.69 -8.42
N GLU A 38 -14.14 -2.99 -8.43
CA GLU A 38 -14.86 -3.65 -7.32
C GLU A 38 -14.16 -3.51 -5.97
N ARG A 39 -12.83 -3.30 -5.99
CA ARG A 39 -12.00 -3.11 -4.81
C ARG A 39 -11.24 -1.79 -4.93
N ARG A 40 -11.10 -1.09 -3.80
CA ARG A 40 -10.24 0.09 -3.68
C ARG A 40 -8.83 -0.26 -4.15
N GLN A 41 -8.27 0.59 -5.00
CA GLN A 41 -6.89 0.47 -5.45
C GLN A 41 -5.95 0.99 -4.36
N VAL A 42 -4.87 0.24 -4.13
CA VAL A 42 -3.77 0.64 -3.24
C VAL A 42 -2.65 1.19 -4.12
N VAL A 43 -2.27 2.44 -3.90
CA VAL A 43 -1.38 3.18 -4.80
C VAL A 43 -0.02 3.41 -4.13
N ALA A 44 1.02 2.93 -4.81
CA ALA A 44 2.39 3.30 -4.50
C ALA A 44 2.88 4.39 -5.45
N VAL A 45 3.59 5.40 -4.93
CA VAL A 45 4.11 6.53 -5.69
C VAL A 45 5.59 6.71 -5.43
N THR A 46 6.36 6.94 -6.48
CA THR A 46 7.78 7.29 -6.37
C THR A 46 7.99 8.79 -6.57
N GLY A 47 8.94 9.40 -5.88
CA GLY A 47 9.29 10.81 -6.06
C GLY A 47 10.68 11.12 -5.51
N ASP A 48 11.32 12.13 -6.08
CA ASP A 48 12.67 12.57 -5.73
C ASP A 48 12.71 14.08 -5.43
N GLY A 49 11.76 14.85 -5.96
CA GLY A 49 11.69 16.29 -5.77
C GLY A 49 10.92 16.73 -4.52
N THR A 50 11.24 17.93 -4.03
CA THR A 50 10.50 18.60 -2.94
C THR A 50 9.01 18.76 -3.26
N ASN A 51 8.69 18.93 -4.54
CA ASN A 51 7.33 19.08 -5.03
C ASN A 51 6.51 17.79 -5.00
N ASP A 52 7.14 16.62 -4.87
CA ASP A 52 6.46 15.33 -4.80
C ASP A 52 5.89 15.02 -3.41
N GLY A 53 6.28 15.79 -2.38
CA GLY A 53 5.88 15.56 -0.99
C GLY A 53 4.38 15.34 -0.79
N PRO A 54 3.49 16.21 -1.31
CA PRO A 54 2.05 16.03 -1.18
C PRO A 54 1.50 14.78 -1.88
N ALA A 55 2.13 14.32 -2.96
CA ALA A 55 1.73 13.10 -3.66
C ALA A 55 2.23 11.85 -2.94
N LEU A 56 3.48 11.87 -2.47
CA LEU A 56 4.09 10.82 -1.65
C LEU A 56 3.28 10.60 -0.37
N LYS A 57 2.91 11.68 0.33
CA LYS A 57 2.15 11.60 1.58
C LYS A 57 0.69 11.16 1.40
N LYS A 58 0.12 11.39 0.21
CA LYS A 58 -1.26 11.02 -0.10
C LYS A 58 -1.38 9.57 -0.57
N ALA A 59 -0.31 9.01 -1.12
CA ALA A 59 -0.25 7.61 -1.53
C ALA A 59 -0.42 6.67 -0.33
N ASP A 60 -0.81 5.42 -0.61
CA ASP A 60 -0.84 4.40 0.45
C ASP A 60 0.58 3.95 0.83
N VAL A 61 1.52 4.03 -0.12
CA VAL A 61 2.96 3.81 0.09
C VAL A 61 3.79 4.78 -0.75
N GLY A 62 4.50 5.69 -0.11
CA GLY A 62 5.44 6.61 -0.75
C GLY A 62 6.87 6.05 -0.82
N PHE A 63 7.49 6.09 -2.00
CA PHE A 63 8.88 5.73 -2.24
C PHE A 63 9.73 6.96 -2.57
N ALA A 64 10.78 7.22 -1.81
CA ALA A 64 11.78 8.23 -2.15
C ALA A 64 13.06 7.60 -2.71
N MET A 65 13.71 8.34 -3.62
CA MET A 65 15.04 8.00 -4.13
C MET A 65 16.10 8.35 -3.07
N GLY A 66 17.03 7.45 -2.79
CA GLY A 66 18.06 7.60 -1.77
C GLY A 66 19.25 8.42 -2.26
N ILE A 67 19.65 8.25 -3.51
CA ILE A 67 20.82 8.93 -4.10
C ILE A 67 20.38 10.27 -4.72
N ALA A 68 19.41 10.25 -5.61
CA ALA A 68 18.92 11.44 -6.32
C ALA A 68 17.85 12.23 -5.56
N GLY A 69 17.23 11.65 -4.54
CA GLY A 69 16.10 12.28 -3.84
C GLY A 69 16.51 13.35 -2.84
N THR A 70 15.75 14.44 -2.85
CA THR A 70 15.83 15.53 -1.87
C THR A 70 15.41 15.07 -0.47
N ASP A 71 15.94 15.71 0.57
CA ASP A 71 15.63 15.35 1.95
C ASP A 71 14.13 15.52 2.27
N VAL A 72 13.48 16.53 1.66
CA VAL A 72 12.03 16.73 1.78
C VAL A 72 11.24 15.55 1.21
N ALA A 73 11.67 14.97 0.08
CA ALA A 73 11.02 13.79 -0.49
C ALA A 73 11.21 12.57 0.41
N LYS A 74 12.41 12.40 0.99
CA LYS A 74 12.73 11.32 1.93
C LYS A 74 11.87 11.40 3.19
N GLU A 75 11.73 12.58 3.79
CA GLU A 75 10.87 12.81 4.96
C GLU A 75 9.39 12.61 4.68
N ALA A 76 8.94 12.90 3.45
CA ALA A 76 7.54 12.72 3.05
C ALA A 76 7.20 11.27 2.68
N SER A 77 8.21 10.42 2.45
CA SER A 77 8.05 9.02 2.00
C SER A 77 7.99 8.02 3.16
N ASP A 78 7.45 6.83 2.88
CA ASP A 78 7.40 5.72 3.84
C ASP A 78 8.61 4.77 3.69
N ILE A 79 9.15 4.67 2.48
CA ILE A 79 10.29 3.80 2.14
C ILE A 79 11.29 4.57 1.28
N ILE A 80 12.57 4.51 1.66
CA ILE A 80 13.67 5.10 0.88
C ILE A 80 14.42 3.99 0.13
N LEU A 81 14.52 4.12 -1.19
CA LEU A 81 15.32 3.23 -2.04
C LEU A 81 16.79 3.63 -1.96
N THR A 82 17.64 2.80 -1.40
CA THR A 82 19.07 3.13 -1.24
C THR A 82 19.87 3.05 -2.53
N ASP A 83 19.37 2.35 -3.54
CA ASP A 83 20.05 2.06 -4.80
C ASP A 83 19.36 2.69 -6.03
N ASP A 84 18.32 3.51 -5.83
CA ASP A 84 17.57 4.20 -6.88
C ASP A 84 17.06 3.28 -8.01
N ASN A 85 16.81 2.00 -7.70
CA ASN A 85 16.44 0.99 -8.69
C ASN A 85 14.97 0.57 -8.55
N PHE A 86 14.21 0.62 -9.66
CA PHE A 86 12.83 0.12 -9.70
C PHE A 86 12.71 -1.37 -9.33
N THR A 87 13.76 -2.16 -9.54
CA THR A 87 13.81 -3.57 -9.12
C THR A 87 13.64 -3.70 -7.60
N SER A 88 14.11 -2.73 -6.82
CA SER A 88 13.97 -2.71 -5.36
C SER A 88 12.52 -2.52 -4.92
N ILE A 89 11.70 -1.82 -5.70
CA ILE A 89 10.25 -1.72 -5.48
C ILE A 89 9.59 -3.08 -5.68
N VAL A 90 9.96 -3.82 -6.73
CA VAL A 90 9.43 -5.18 -6.98
C VAL A 90 9.81 -6.11 -5.83
N LYS A 91 11.04 -6.02 -5.32
CA LYS A 91 11.48 -6.77 -4.13
C LYS A 91 10.68 -6.38 -2.88
N ALA A 92 10.42 -5.09 -2.66
CA ALA A 92 9.61 -4.62 -1.54
C ALA A 92 8.19 -5.20 -1.59
N VAL A 93 7.57 -5.27 -2.77
CA VAL A 93 6.25 -5.91 -2.96
C VAL A 93 6.32 -7.41 -2.66
N MET A 94 7.37 -8.11 -3.10
CA MET A 94 7.59 -9.52 -2.79
C MET A 94 7.67 -9.77 -1.27
N TRP A 95 8.45 -8.94 -0.56
CA TRP A 95 8.56 -9.02 0.90
C TRP A 95 7.25 -8.69 1.60
N GLY A 96 6.50 -7.69 1.14
CA GLY A 96 5.18 -7.37 1.68
C GLY A 96 4.20 -8.54 1.62
N ARG A 97 4.18 -9.28 0.50
CA ARG A 97 3.36 -10.50 0.36
C ARG A 97 3.81 -11.60 1.32
N ASN A 98 5.12 -11.81 1.44
CA ASN A 98 5.66 -12.82 2.36
C ASN A 98 5.32 -12.53 3.83
N VAL A 99 5.36 -11.26 4.24
CA VAL A 99 4.97 -10.83 5.59
C VAL A 99 3.49 -11.11 5.83
N TYR A 100 2.61 -10.74 4.89
CA TYR A 100 1.18 -10.99 5.01
C TYR A 100 0.88 -12.49 5.18
N ASP A 101 1.46 -13.34 4.33
CA ASP A 101 1.28 -14.79 4.39
C ASP A 101 1.76 -15.37 5.74
N SER A 102 2.87 -14.85 6.26
CA SER A 102 3.43 -15.28 7.55
C SER A 102 2.50 -14.91 8.71
N ILE A 103 1.94 -13.70 8.71
CA ILE A 103 0.98 -13.23 9.72
C ILE A 103 -0.31 -14.07 9.66
N SER A 104 -0.86 -14.31 8.47
CA SER A 104 -2.08 -15.13 8.32
C SER A 104 -1.87 -16.56 8.84
N LYS A 105 -0.73 -17.19 8.55
CA LYS A 105 -0.39 -18.53 9.08
C LYS A 105 -0.27 -18.53 10.60
N PHE A 106 0.38 -17.52 11.17
CA PHE A 106 0.49 -17.37 12.62
C PHE A 106 -0.88 -17.18 13.29
N LEU A 107 -1.73 -16.31 12.73
CA LEU A 107 -3.09 -16.09 13.24
C LEU A 107 -3.95 -17.35 13.15
N GLN A 108 -3.84 -18.11 12.06
CA GLN A 108 -4.56 -19.38 11.94
C GLN A 108 -4.16 -20.38 13.02
N PHE A 109 -2.85 -20.50 13.30
CA PHE A 109 -2.36 -21.35 14.38
C PHE A 109 -2.92 -20.90 15.74
N GLN A 110 -2.81 -19.61 16.06
CA GLN A 110 -3.28 -19.06 17.33
C GLN A 110 -4.79 -19.24 17.52
N LEU A 111 -5.57 -19.01 16.46
CA LEU A 111 -7.02 -19.18 16.47
C LEU A 111 -7.39 -20.66 16.68
N THR A 112 -6.68 -21.58 16.03
CA THR A 112 -6.92 -23.02 16.18
C THR A 112 -6.68 -23.48 17.62
N VAL A 113 -5.57 -23.04 18.24
CA VAL A 113 -5.27 -23.35 19.65
C VAL A 113 -6.36 -22.83 20.58
N ASN A 114 -6.79 -21.57 20.40
CA ASN A 114 -7.84 -20.98 21.22
C ASN A 114 -9.19 -21.70 21.06
N VAL A 115 -9.60 -22.02 19.82
CA VAL A 115 -10.85 -22.74 19.56
C VAL A 115 -10.83 -24.12 20.21
N VAL A 116 -9.73 -24.88 20.06
CA VAL A 116 -9.59 -26.21 20.67
C VAL A 116 -9.63 -26.11 22.20
N ALA A 117 -8.92 -25.14 22.80
CA ALA A 117 -8.91 -24.96 24.25
C ALA A 117 -10.31 -24.67 24.81
N VAL A 118 -11.09 -23.81 24.13
CA VAL A 118 -12.47 -23.50 24.51
C VAL A 118 -13.37 -24.72 24.41
N ILE A 119 -13.30 -25.49 23.33
CA ILE A 119 -14.11 -26.70 23.14
C ILE A 119 -13.77 -27.76 24.21
N VAL A 120 -12.49 -27.99 24.48
CA VAL A 120 -12.04 -28.97 25.49
C VAL A 120 -12.50 -28.55 26.89
N ALA A 121 -12.35 -27.27 27.25
CA ALA A 121 -12.80 -26.77 28.55
C ALA A 121 -14.32 -26.88 28.70
N PHE A 122 -15.08 -26.52 27.66
CA PHE A 122 -16.54 -26.59 27.66
C PHE A 122 -17.04 -28.03 27.78
N THR A 123 -16.53 -28.94 26.94
CA THR A 123 -16.91 -30.37 26.98
C THR A 123 -16.53 -31.03 28.30
N GLY A 124 -15.34 -30.72 28.83
CA GLY A 124 -14.92 -31.17 30.15
C GLY A 124 -15.89 -30.77 31.25
N ALA A 125 -16.27 -29.48 31.29
CA ALA A 125 -17.24 -28.97 32.26
C ALA A 125 -18.62 -29.63 32.13
N CYS A 126 -19.12 -29.85 30.91
CA CYS A 126 -20.43 -30.47 30.69
C CYS A 126 -20.49 -31.98 31.04
N ILE A 127 -19.37 -32.70 30.98
CA ILE A 127 -19.33 -34.15 31.23
C ILE A 127 -19.02 -34.46 32.70
N THR A 128 -18.24 -33.60 33.37
CA THR A 128 -17.83 -33.83 34.78
C THR A 128 -18.72 -33.14 35.82
N GLN A 129 -19.66 -32.28 35.40
CA GLN A 129 -20.81 -31.87 36.21
C GLN A 129 -21.98 -32.85 36.05
#